data_AF-A0A534RKW1-F1
#
_entry.id   AF-A0A534RKW1-F1
#
_cell.length_a   1.000
_cell.length_b   1.000
_cell.length_c   1.000
_cell.angle_alpha   90.00
_cell.angle_beta   90.00
_cell.angle_gamma   90.00
#
_symmetry.space_group_name_H-M   'P 1'
#
loop_
_entity.id
_entity.type
_entity.pdbx_description
1 polymer ?
#
loop_
_entity_poly.entity_id
_entity_poly.type
_entity_poly.pdbx_seq_one_letter_code
_entity_poly.pdbx_strand_id
1 'polypeptide(L)'
;MRDDYAAYQRLNTQVLGLSVDSVFSHEAWAQHLNLPFPLLSDFNKEVAQQYGVLLPELLGMKGLANRSAFVVDKQGVIRYTWVGANPGQQPDFGKIQPWTATRFWQDSRRAQGVAVRKC
;
A
#
# COMPACT_ATOMS: atom_id res chain seq x y z
N MET A 1 6.25 2.01 -7.97
CA MET A 1 6.50 1.83 -6.52
C MET A 1 7.96 1.54 -6.18
N ARG A 2 8.50 0.33 -6.42
CA ARG A 2 9.91 0.02 -6.13
C ARG A 2 10.86 0.98 -6.85
N ASP A 3 10.64 1.13 -8.15
CA ASP A 3 11.52 1.90 -9.02
C ASP A 3 11.39 3.42 -8.75
N ASP A 4 10.25 3.86 -8.21
CA ASP A 4 9.97 5.23 -7.76
C ASP A 4 10.27 5.47 -6.27
N TYR A 5 10.82 4.48 -5.53
CA TYR A 5 10.87 4.53 -4.07
C TYR A 5 11.59 5.77 -3.53
N ALA A 6 12.69 6.17 -4.19
CA ALA A 6 13.42 7.39 -3.87
C ALA A 6 12.58 8.68 -4.02
N ALA A 7 11.58 8.71 -4.90
CA ALA A 7 10.65 9.84 -5.01
C ALA A 7 9.74 9.93 -3.79
N TYR A 8 9.17 8.80 -3.35
CA TYR A 8 8.36 8.76 -2.12
C TYR A 8 9.18 9.13 -0.87
N GLN A 9 10.44 8.69 -0.78
CA GLN A 9 11.34 9.10 0.31
C GLN A 9 11.58 10.62 0.35
N ARG A 10 11.78 11.28 -0.80
CA ARG A 10 11.90 12.76 -0.88
C ARG A 10 10.63 13.48 -0.46
N LEU A 11 9.47 12.86 -0.65
CA LEU A 11 8.16 13.32 -0.18
C LEU A 11 7.88 12.91 1.28
N ASN A 12 8.92 12.53 2.03
CA ASN A 12 8.89 12.05 3.41
C ASN A 12 7.85 10.93 3.64
N THR A 13 7.59 10.13 2.60
CA THR A 13 6.48 9.19 2.55
C THR A 13 7.01 7.76 2.65
N GLN A 14 6.52 7.03 3.65
CA GLN A 14 6.87 5.63 3.87
C GLN A 14 6.01 4.74 2.98
N VAL A 15 6.65 4.01 2.06
CA VAL A 15 6.01 2.92 1.31
C VAL A 15 6.03 1.65 2.16
N LEU A 16 4.97 0.86 2.07
CA LEU A 16 4.79 -0.49 2.61
C LEU A 16 4.17 -1.35 1.46
N GLY A 17 4.12 -2.71 1.42
CA GLY A 17 3.45 -3.47 0.27
C GLY A 17 2.53 -4.73 0.50
N LEU A 18 1.21 -4.63 0.86
CA LEU A 18 0.24 -5.63 1.46
C LEU A 18 0.17 -7.09 0.99
N SER A 19 -0.23 -7.97 1.90
CA SER A 19 -0.90 -9.22 1.55
C SER A 19 -1.42 -9.92 2.79
N VAL A 20 -2.25 -10.93 2.54
CA VAL A 20 -2.72 -11.94 3.49
C VAL A 20 -1.74 -13.12 3.65
N ASP A 21 -0.59 -13.08 2.96
CA ASP A 21 0.47 -14.08 3.12
C ASP A 21 1.17 -13.98 4.49
N SER A 22 1.86 -15.05 4.89
CA SER A 22 2.60 -15.10 6.15
C SER A 22 3.86 -14.20 6.16
N VAL A 23 4.30 -13.82 7.36
CA VAL A 23 5.55 -13.08 7.60
C VAL A 23 6.76 -13.78 6.94
N PHE A 24 6.83 -15.11 7.01
CA PHE A 24 7.92 -15.90 6.41
C PHE A 24 7.94 -15.81 4.88
N SER A 25 6.77 -15.88 4.24
CA SER A 25 6.63 -15.67 2.78
C SER A 25 7.07 -14.26 2.40
N HIS A 26 6.68 -13.27 3.20
CA HIS A 26 7.07 -11.87 3.02
C HIS A 26 8.57 -11.63 3.18
N GLU A 27 9.22 -12.23 4.18
CA GLU A 27 10.68 -12.12 4.34
C GLU A 27 11.43 -12.68 3.14
N ALA A 28 11.10 -13.92 2.73
CA ALA A 28 11.70 -14.56 1.56
C ALA A 28 11.47 -13.74 0.27
N TRP A 29 10.26 -13.19 0.08
CA TRP A 29 9.93 -12.38 -1.09
C TRP A 29 10.62 -11.01 -1.10
N ALA A 30 10.72 -10.35 0.06
CA ALA A 30 11.42 -9.07 0.20
C ALA A 30 12.92 -9.22 -0.07
N GLN A 31 13.54 -10.29 0.42
CA GLN A 31 14.93 -10.64 0.14
C GLN A 31 15.13 -10.98 -1.35
N HIS A 32 14.30 -11.87 -1.91
CA HIS A 32 14.42 -12.32 -3.31
C HIS A 32 14.30 -11.18 -4.33
N LEU A 33 13.40 -10.21 -4.10
CA LEU A 33 13.22 -9.05 -4.98
C LEU A 33 14.03 -7.80 -4.56
N ASN A 34 14.83 -7.89 -3.50
CA ASN A 34 15.55 -6.77 -2.88
C ASN A 34 14.66 -5.53 -2.69
N LEU A 35 13.52 -5.70 -2.03
CA LEU A 35 12.52 -4.64 -1.89
C LEU A 35 12.99 -3.59 -0.86
N PRO A 36 12.99 -2.28 -1.21
CA PRO A 36 13.49 -1.23 -0.33
C PRO A 36 12.47 -0.77 0.72
N PHE A 37 11.35 -1.48 0.86
CA PHE A 37 10.24 -1.17 1.78
C PHE A 37 9.72 -2.43 2.50
N PRO A 38 9.21 -2.32 3.74
CA PRO A 38 8.83 -3.47 4.55
C PRO A 38 7.48 -4.07 4.16
N LEU A 39 7.30 -5.35 4.54
CA LEU A 39 6.15 -6.17 4.19
C LEU A 39 5.36 -6.65 5.44
N LEU A 40 4.22 -6.00 5.78
CA LEU A 40 3.34 -6.28 6.95
C LEU A 40 2.22 -7.33 6.74
N SER A 41 2.42 -8.59 7.08
CA SER A 41 1.44 -9.67 6.92
C SER A 41 0.06 -9.40 7.57
N ASP A 42 -1.03 -9.41 6.80
CA ASP A 42 -2.44 -9.42 7.25
C ASP A 42 -3.01 -10.85 7.21
N PHE A 43 -2.32 -11.78 7.86
CA PHE A 43 -2.63 -13.22 7.79
C PHE A 43 -4.06 -13.57 8.26
N ASN A 44 -4.59 -12.80 9.22
CA ASN A 44 -5.96 -12.93 9.73
C ASN A 44 -7.00 -12.25 8.83
N LYS A 45 -6.59 -11.50 7.80
CA LYS A 45 -7.44 -10.81 6.80
C LYS A 45 -8.28 -9.66 7.39
N GLU A 46 -7.95 -9.23 8.60
CA GLU A 46 -8.66 -8.20 9.36
C GLU A 46 -8.55 -6.84 8.68
N VAL A 47 -7.36 -6.47 8.21
CA VAL A 47 -7.12 -5.18 7.55
C VAL A 47 -7.78 -5.16 6.17
N ALA A 48 -7.63 -6.23 5.38
CA ALA A 48 -8.26 -6.36 4.08
C ALA A 48 -9.80 -6.31 4.17
N GLN A 49 -10.39 -6.87 5.24
CA GLN A 49 -11.83 -6.78 5.50
C GLN A 49 -12.24 -5.36 5.92
N GLN A 50 -11.54 -4.73 6.87
CA GLN A 50 -11.82 -3.36 7.32
C GLN A 50 -11.73 -2.32 6.21
N TYR A 51 -10.79 -2.49 5.27
CA TYR A 51 -10.60 -1.61 4.12
C TYR A 51 -11.53 -1.96 2.94
N GLY A 52 -12.38 -2.98 3.06
CA GLY A 52 -13.35 -3.37 2.02
C GLY A 52 -12.72 -3.97 0.75
N VAL A 53 -11.51 -4.51 0.86
CA VAL A 53 -10.73 -5.03 -0.30
C VAL A 53 -10.56 -6.55 -0.28
N LEU A 54 -11.11 -7.25 0.72
CA LEU A 54 -11.09 -8.71 0.77
C LEU A 54 -12.02 -9.32 -0.29
N LEU A 55 -11.46 -10.07 -1.23
CA LEU A 55 -12.22 -10.80 -2.25
C LEU A 55 -12.76 -12.11 -1.67
N PRO A 56 -14.04 -12.44 -1.93
CA PRO A 56 -14.62 -13.70 -1.45
C PRO A 56 -13.92 -14.90 -2.10
N GLU A 57 -13.64 -14.82 -3.41
CA GLU A 57 -12.90 -15.81 -4.17
C GLU A 57 -12.15 -15.18 -5.33
N LEU A 58 -10.97 -15.69 -5.65
CA LEU A 58 -10.14 -15.35 -6.81
C LEU A 58 -9.32 -16.58 -7.20
N LEU A 59 -9.42 -17.02 -8.47
CA LEU A 59 -8.68 -18.19 -8.98
C LEU A 59 -8.87 -19.46 -8.12
N GLY A 60 -10.06 -19.69 -7.58
CA GLY A 60 -10.38 -20.81 -6.67
C GLY A 60 -9.86 -20.66 -5.23
N MET A 61 -9.18 -19.55 -4.89
CA MET A 61 -8.68 -19.25 -3.55
C MET A 61 -9.57 -18.23 -2.85
N LYS A 62 -9.87 -18.46 -1.56
CA LYS A 62 -10.83 -17.63 -0.79
C LYS A 62 -10.15 -16.64 0.16
N GLY A 63 -10.69 -15.43 0.23
CA GLY A 63 -10.16 -14.38 1.09
C GLY A 63 -8.74 -13.96 0.68
N LEU A 64 -8.55 -13.64 -0.61
CA LEU A 64 -7.38 -12.91 -1.10
C LEU A 64 -7.72 -11.42 -1.12
N ALA A 65 -6.75 -10.54 -0.91
CA ALA A 65 -7.00 -9.11 -0.96
C ALA A 65 -6.83 -8.55 -2.39
N ASN A 66 -7.73 -7.67 -2.80
CA ASN A 66 -7.74 -7.05 -4.13
C ASN A 66 -6.61 -6.00 -4.25
N ARG A 67 -6.08 -5.82 -5.47
CA ARG A 67 -5.03 -4.82 -5.69
C ARG A 67 -5.58 -3.42 -5.47
N SER A 68 -5.04 -2.75 -4.46
CA SER A 68 -5.58 -1.50 -3.93
C SER A 68 -4.47 -0.56 -3.48
N ALA A 69 -4.80 0.72 -3.36
CA ALA A 69 -3.87 1.78 -3.00
C ALA A 69 -4.53 2.83 -2.11
N PHE A 70 -4.01 2.95 -0.88
CA PHE A 70 -4.44 3.93 0.12
C PHE A 70 -3.28 4.84 0.51
N VAL A 71 -3.47 6.15 0.44
CA VAL A 71 -2.56 7.14 1.08
C VAL A 71 -3.19 7.54 2.40
N VAL A 72 -2.50 7.25 3.49
CA VAL A 72 -2.93 7.55 4.86
C VAL A 72 -2.01 8.62 5.45
N ASP A 73 -2.58 9.60 6.15
CA ASP A 73 -1.81 10.64 6.81
C ASP A 73 -1.40 10.28 8.26
N LYS A 74 -0.63 11.17 8.90
CA LYS A 74 -0.20 11.01 10.31
C LYS A 74 -1.34 10.97 11.33
N GLN A 75 -2.56 11.33 10.95
CA GLN A 75 -3.75 11.29 11.81
C GLN A 75 -4.56 9.99 11.58
N GLY A 76 -4.10 9.09 10.70
CA GLY A 76 -4.81 7.87 10.33
C GLY A 76 -5.92 8.09 9.30
N VAL A 77 -6.03 9.29 8.71
CA VAL A 77 -7.09 9.61 7.75
C VAL A 77 -6.65 9.20 6.34
N ILE A 78 -7.49 8.44 5.66
CA ILE A 78 -7.30 8.09 4.25
C ILE A 78 -7.55 9.35 3.40
N ARG A 79 -6.54 9.77 2.64
CA ARG A 79 -6.57 10.95 1.75
C ARG A 79 -6.73 10.59 0.29
N TYR A 80 -6.35 9.38 -0.09
CA TYR A 80 -6.54 8.83 -1.43
C TYR A 80 -6.86 7.35 -1.34
N THR A 81 -7.82 6.92 -2.14
CA THR A 81 -8.19 5.51 -2.33
C THR A 81 -8.25 5.21 -3.81
N TRP A 82 -7.66 4.10 -4.21
CA TRP A 82 -7.88 3.44 -5.48
C TRP A 82 -8.00 1.94 -5.23
N VAL A 83 -8.95 1.30 -5.90
CA VAL A 83 -9.17 -0.16 -5.86
C VAL A 83 -9.28 -0.62 -7.31
N GLY A 84 -8.47 -1.60 -7.70
CA GLY A 84 -8.51 -2.16 -9.05
C GLY A 84 -9.83 -2.88 -9.31
N ALA A 85 -10.37 -2.75 -10.51
CA ALA A 85 -11.55 -3.53 -10.91
C ALA A 85 -11.25 -5.04 -10.99
N ASN A 86 -9.96 -5.40 -11.10
CA ASN A 86 -9.46 -6.75 -10.89
C ASN A 86 -8.00 -6.71 -10.38
N PRO A 87 -7.49 -7.79 -9.77
CA PRO A 87 -6.13 -7.86 -9.23
C PRO A 87 -4.99 -7.74 -10.26
N GLY A 88 -5.29 -7.89 -11.56
CA GLY A 88 -4.30 -7.71 -12.63
C GLY A 88 -4.02 -6.24 -12.93
N GLN A 89 -4.99 -5.35 -12.69
CA GLN A 89 -4.79 -3.91 -12.86
C GLN A 89 -3.83 -3.36 -11.82
N GLN A 90 -2.94 -2.46 -12.24
CA GLN A 90 -2.06 -1.70 -11.36
C GLN A 90 -2.57 -0.26 -11.20
N PRO A 91 -2.35 0.37 -10.03
CA PRO A 91 -2.63 1.80 -9.88
C PRO A 91 -1.69 2.64 -10.73
N ASP A 92 -2.20 3.76 -11.21
CA ASP A 92 -1.38 4.81 -11.81
C ASP A 92 -0.57 5.51 -10.71
N PHE A 93 0.72 5.17 -10.60
CA PHE A 93 1.61 5.72 -9.57
C PHE A 93 1.80 7.24 -9.71
N GLY A 94 1.69 7.79 -10.92
CA GLY A 94 1.72 9.23 -11.17
C GLY A 94 0.53 9.97 -10.55
N LYS A 95 -0.63 9.31 -10.43
CA LYS A 95 -1.81 9.85 -9.72
C LYS A 95 -1.72 9.73 -8.20
N ILE A 96 -0.82 8.89 -7.66
CA ILE A 96 -0.61 8.74 -6.21
C ILE A 96 0.32 9.83 -5.66
N GLN A 97 1.41 10.15 -6.37
CA GLN A 97 2.43 11.09 -5.89
C GLN A 97 1.88 12.49 -5.48
N PRO A 98 0.91 13.11 -6.18
CA PRO A 98 0.33 14.38 -5.76
C PRO A 98 -0.20 14.36 -4.33
N TRP A 99 -0.92 13.31 -3.92
CA TRP A 99 -1.48 13.18 -2.57
C TRP A 99 -0.43 13.06 -1.47
N THR A 100 0.75 12.56 -1.82
CA THR A 100 1.93 12.50 -0.93
C THR A 100 2.70 13.84 -0.89
N ALA A 101 2.44 14.75 -1.83
CA ALA A 101 3.17 16.02 -2.02
C ALA A 101 2.35 17.29 -1.75
N THR A 102 1.02 17.21 -1.58
CA THR A 102 0.14 18.39 -1.66
C THR A 102 0.49 19.49 -0.66
N ARG A 103 0.55 20.75 -1.11
CA ARG A 103 0.86 21.92 -0.24
C ARG A 103 -0.08 22.13 0.95
N PHE A 104 -1.22 21.43 1.05
CA PHE A 104 -2.06 21.39 2.25
C PHE A 104 -1.29 20.93 3.52
N TRP A 105 -0.15 20.24 3.38
CA TRP A 105 0.71 19.84 4.49
C TRP A 105 1.65 20.94 5.03
N GLN A 106 1.58 22.18 4.53
CA GLN A 106 2.53 23.25 4.89
C GLN A 106 2.38 23.80 6.32
N ASP A 107 1.30 23.51 7.04
CA ASP A 107 1.20 23.87 8.46
C ASP A 107 1.93 22.87 9.38
N SER A 108 3.20 23.22 9.64
CA SER A 108 4.02 22.82 10.79
C SER A 108 4.07 21.33 11.18
N ARG A 109 5.17 20.66 10.78
CA ARG A 109 5.67 19.35 11.28
C ARG A 109 4.91 18.06 10.87
N ARG A 110 3.92 18.14 9.97
CA ARG A 110 2.94 17.04 9.76
C ARG A 110 3.13 16.13 8.54
N ALA A 111 3.97 16.47 7.55
CA ALA A 111 4.14 15.65 6.35
C ALA A 111 5.00 14.39 6.60
N GLN A 112 4.37 13.26 6.91
CA GLN A 112 4.84 11.91 6.51
C GLN A 112 3.61 11.13 6.06
N GLY A 113 3.52 10.82 4.77
CA GLY A 113 2.47 9.94 4.25
C GLY A 113 2.85 8.48 4.50
N VAL A 114 1.87 7.64 4.80
CA VAL A 114 2.00 6.20 4.62
C VAL A 114 1.36 5.86 3.28
N ALA A 115 2.18 5.43 2.33
CA ALA A 115 1.74 5.04 1.00
C ALA A 115 1.59 3.52 0.87
N VAL A 116 0.34 3.09 0.70
CA VAL A 116 -0.06 2.09 -0.30
C VAL A 116 0.63 0.73 -0.19
N ARG A 117 0.10 -0.13 0.69
CA ARG A 117 0.50 -1.55 0.87
C ARG A 117 -0.17 -2.38 -0.30
N LYS A 118 0.59 -2.74 -1.36
CA LYS A 118 0.26 -3.65 -2.51
C LYS A 118 -0.04 -5.11 -2.15
N CYS A 119 -1.33 -5.51 -2.06
CA CYS A 119 -1.78 -6.86 -2.45
C CYS A 119 -1.70 -6.98 -3.97
#